data_AF-A0A7S0ML20-F1
#
_entry.id   AF-A0A7S0ML20-F1
#
_cell.length_a   1.000
_cell.length_b   1.000
_cell.length_c   1.000
_cell.angle_alpha   90.00
_cell.angle_beta   90.00
_cell.angle_gamma   90.00
#
_symmetry.space_group_name_H-M   'P 1'
#
loop_
_entity.id
_entity.type
_entity.pdbx_description
1 polymer ?
#
loop_
_entity_poly.entity_id
_entity_poly.type
_entity_poly.pdbx_seq_one_letter_code
_entity_poly.pdbx_strand_id
1 'polypeptide(L)'
;MSSEIPGEAADEDILFFPVLGDRVFLADTVAADNPLERFHYFSTDDELGTHIYRPFRDSGFGPMNLSSILQFVEILDSKLTEHHHCQIVYCVDSSDPRKLTNSLLLLGSYLILHENEAPVDVWNYFCCFEPHLELYRSSHALSSGEDFCLGLIDCWLALARSLNLGWIEMYDVAEYMHYDNPLEGDMHWIIPDKLLAFRCPRNVPAPKTYVDIDGFRYFSPQFYVEPFLDLNIGTIVRLNGEQENDDYSCDSFEAHGIRCASLEFEEDEHPPIHVVVEFLHTMEHAPSAVA
;
A
#
# COMPACT_ATOMS: atom_id res chain seq x y z
N MET A 1 21.91 -13.21 19.79
CA MET A 1 23.27 -13.22 19.21
C MET A 1 23.17 -12.30 18.00
N SER A 2 23.88 -11.18 18.07
CA SER A 2 23.73 -10.01 17.19
C SER A 2 23.82 -10.39 15.71
N SER A 3 22.80 -10.02 14.94
CA SER A 3 22.72 -10.20 13.49
C SER A 3 23.28 -8.95 12.82
N GLU A 4 24.54 -9.02 12.39
CA GLU A 4 25.22 -7.94 11.68
C GLU A 4 24.99 -8.04 10.16
N ILE A 5 24.76 -6.88 9.54
CA ILE A 5 24.63 -6.68 8.10
C ILE A 5 25.98 -7.02 7.41
N PRO A 6 26.05 -7.70 6.26
CA PRO A 6 27.34 -8.02 5.65
C PRO A 6 28.01 -6.77 5.04
N GLY A 7 29.20 -6.40 5.51
CA GLY A 7 30.00 -5.27 5.00
C GLY A 7 31.45 -5.27 5.51
N GLU A 8 32.40 -4.79 4.69
CA GLU A 8 33.85 -4.83 4.96
C GLU A 8 34.26 -4.01 6.20
N ALA A 9 35.13 -4.60 7.02
CA ALA A 9 35.57 -4.07 8.31
C ALA A 9 36.66 -2.98 8.18
N ALA A 10 36.40 -1.81 8.79
CA ALA A 10 37.35 -1.11 9.66
C ALA A 10 36.67 0.05 10.41
N ASP A 11 36.95 0.13 11.71
CA ASP A 11 36.56 1.10 12.75
C ASP A 11 35.13 1.00 13.31
N GLU A 12 35.04 0.35 14.48
CA GLU A 12 33.91 0.27 15.45
C GLU A 12 32.51 0.06 14.84
N ASP A 13 32.26 -1.19 14.41
CA ASP A 13 31.00 -1.96 14.31
C ASP A 13 29.72 -1.26 13.81
N ILE A 14 29.84 -0.24 12.95
CA ILE A 14 28.71 0.26 12.16
C ILE A 14 28.87 -0.19 10.71
N LEU A 15 28.08 -1.19 10.33
CA LEU A 15 28.06 -1.73 8.96
C LEU A 15 27.16 -0.89 8.08
N PHE A 16 27.78 -0.15 7.17
CA PHE A 16 27.08 0.59 6.10
C PHE A 16 27.00 -0.29 4.86
N PHE A 17 25.78 -0.68 4.50
CA PHE A 17 25.50 -1.36 3.25
C PHE A 17 25.29 -0.31 2.15
N PRO A 18 26.13 -0.24 1.10
CA PRO A 18 25.88 0.70 0.01
C PRO A 18 24.53 0.41 -0.64
N VAL A 19 23.87 1.44 -1.19
CA VAL A 19 22.62 1.30 -1.94
C VAL A 19 22.70 1.99 -3.30
N LEU A 20 23.09 3.26 -3.30
CA LEU A 20 23.23 4.04 -4.53
C LEU A 20 24.64 4.62 -4.62
N GLY A 21 25.50 3.90 -5.34
CA GLY A 21 26.91 4.26 -5.50
C GLY A 21 27.60 4.51 -4.16
N ASP A 22 28.30 5.64 -4.05
CA ASP A 22 28.93 6.13 -2.81
C ASP A 22 28.07 7.18 -2.08
N ARG A 23 26.78 7.32 -2.46
CA ARG A 23 25.91 8.41 -2.01
C ARG A 23 24.88 7.99 -0.98
N VAL A 24 24.29 6.80 -1.11
CA VAL A 24 23.24 6.31 -0.21
C VAL A 24 23.67 4.98 0.40
N PHE A 25 23.51 4.87 1.71
CA PHE A 25 23.81 3.67 2.48
C PHE A 25 22.61 3.30 3.36
N LEU A 26 22.48 2.00 3.63
CA LEU A 26 21.60 1.43 4.63
C LEU A 26 22.45 1.07 5.85
N ALA A 27 22.02 1.41 7.06
CA ALA A 27 22.70 1.04 8.29
C ALA A 27 21.71 0.79 9.43
N ASP A 28 22.13 0.09 10.48
CA ASP A 28 21.29 -0.09 11.66
C ASP A 28 21.08 1.26 12.38
N THR A 29 19.93 1.45 13.05
CA THR A 29 19.65 2.58 13.94
C THR A 29 20.76 2.87 14.97
N VAL A 30 21.48 1.86 15.45
CA VAL A 30 22.63 2.05 16.36
C VAL A 30 23.73 2.92 15.73
N ALA A 31 23.80 2.98 14.39
CA ALA A 31 24.69 3.88 13.67
C ALA A 31 24.44 5.36 13.97
N ALA A 32 23.19 5.72 14.26
CA ALA A 32 22.79 7.09 14.54
C ALA A 32 23.19 7.55 15.96
N ASP A 33 23.51 6.62 16.87
CA ASP A 33 23.94 6.94 18.24
C ASP A 33 25.34 7.56 18.28
N ASN A 34 26.17 7.29 17.26
CA ASN A 34 27.51 7.87 17.09
C ASN A 34 27.67 8.49 15.70
N PRO A 35 27.01 9.64 15.43
CA PRO A 35 26.94 10.19 14.08
C PRO A 35 28.29 10.77 13.64
N LEU A 36 28.74 10.40 12.44
CA LEU A 36 29.93 11.00 11.81
C LEU A 36 29.51 12.20 10.95
N GLU A 37 30.28 13.29 10.99
CA GLU A 37 29.96 14.54 10.28
C GLU A 37 29.80 14.40 8.76
N ARG A 38 30.41 13.37 8.14
CA ARG A 38 30.31 13.12 6.70
C ARG A 38 28.96 12.49 6.28
N PHE A 39 28.18 12.00 7.23
CA PHE A 39 26.93 11.28 7.01
C PHE A 39 25.74 12.12 7.48
N HIS A 40 24.66 12.07 6.71
CA HIS A 40 23.35 12.51 7.14
C HIS A 40 22.47 11.27 7.38
N TYR A 41 22.05 11.07 8.62
CA TYR A 41 21.26 9.94 9.05
C TYR A 41 19.79 10.32 9.08
N PHE A 42 18.92 9.46 8.56
CA PHE A 42 17.47 9.62 8.68
C PHE A 42 16.79 8.25 8.78
N SER A 43 15.62 8.21 9.41
CA SER A 43 14.78 7.03 9.51
C SER A 43 13.33 7.41 9.22
N THR A 44 12.60 6.51 8.58
CA THR A 44 11.16 6.68 8.33
C THR A 44 10.32 6.47 9.59
N ASP A 45 10.85 5.75 10.58
CA ASP A 45 10.14 5.48 11.84
C ASP A 45 10.01 6.75 12.71
N ASP A 46 11.02 7.64 12.67
CA ASP A 46 11.10 8.84 13.53
C ASP A 46 10.56 10.10 12.85
N GLU A 47 10.83 10.29 11.54
CA GLU A 47 10.48 11.53 10.85
C GLU A 47 9.00 11.57 10.41
N LEU A 48 8.34 10.42 10.27
CA LEU A 48 7.07 10.30 9.56
C LEU A 48 6.07 9.42 10.30
N GLY A 49 5.44 9.93 11.36
CA GLY A 49 4.28 9.30 12.00
C GLY A 49 3.09 8.98 11.04
N THR A 50 3.21 9.33 9.75
CA THR A 50 2.37 9.00 8.60
C THR A 50 2.77 7.75 7.80
N HIS A 51 3.98 7.20 7.96
CA HIS A 51 4.44 5.97 7.27
C HIS A 51 4.57 4.74 8.18
N ILE A 52 3.94 4.80 9.35
CA ILE A 52 3.73 3.60 10.14
C ILE A 52 2.63 2.80 9.45
N TYR A 53 2.96 1.62 8.94
CA TYR A 53 1.95 0.68 8.45
C TYR A 53 0.87 0.50 9.51
N ARG A 54 -0.39 0.70 9.14
CA ARG A 54 -1.53 0.55 10.04
C ARG A 54 -2.18 -0.82 9.81
N PRO A 55 -1.97 -1.80 10.71
CA PRO A 55 -2.61 -3.09 10.58
C PRO A 55 -4.14 -2.99 10.67
N PHE A 56 -4.84 -3.71 9.79
CA PHE A 56 -6.30 -3.89 9.86
C PHE A 56 -6.73 -4.71 11.10
N ARG A 57 -5.81 -5.52 11.64
CA ARG A 57 -5.86 -6.29 12.91
C ARG A 57 -4.42 -6.50 13.36
N ASP A 58 -4.15 -6.60 14.68
CA ASP A 58 -2.84 -6.55 15.40
C ASP A 58 -1.65 -7.41 14.87
N SER A 59 -1.72 -7.97 13.67
CA SER A 59 -0.82 -8.97 13.14
C SER A 59 -0.33 -8.74 11.70
N GLY A 60 -0.85 -7.75 10.97
CA GLY A 60 -0.27 -7.31 9.69
C GLY A 60 0.91 -6.35 9.90
N PHE A 61 1.89 -6.33 9.00
CA PHE A 61 2.98 -5.33 9.02
C PHE A 61 3.25 -4.66 7.69
N GLY A 62 2.64 -5.10 6.59
CA GLY A 62 2.92 -4.59 5.26
C GLY A 62 2.18 -5.37 4.16
N PRO A 63 2.54 -5.15 2.89
CA PRO A 63 3.53 -4.17 2.44
C PRO A 63 3.10 -2.71 2.67
N MET A 64 4.06 -1.79 2.60
CA MET A 64 3.77 -0.35 2.60
C MET A 64 2.87 0.01 1.40
N ASN A 65 1.89 0.89 1.62
CA ASN A 65 0.99 1.33 0.55
C ASN A 65 1.70 2.24 -0.47
N LEU A 66 1.08 2.43 -1.65
CA LEU A 66 1.69 3.19 -2.74
C LEU A 66 1.99 4.64 -2.35
N SER A 67 1.08 5.31 -1.62
CA SER A 67 1.33 6.65 -1.09
C SER A 67 2.60 6.73 -0.23
N SER A 68 2.85 5.73 0.62
CA SER A 68 4.07 5.70 1.43
C SER A 68 5.33 5.46 0.60
N ILE A 69 5.24 4.64 -0.44
CA ILE A 69 6.34 4.43 -1.39
C ILE A 69 6.68 5.74 -2.11
N LEU A 70 5.68 6.45 -2.65
CA LEU A 70 5.89 7.69 -3.39
C LEU A 70 6.45 8.82 -2.50
N GLN A 71 5.92 8.98 -1.29
CA GLN A 71 6.44 9.94 -0.33
C GLN A 71 7.89 9.60 0.09
N PHE A 72 8.23 8.32 0.27
CA PHE A 72 9.62 7.94 0.54
C PHE A 72 10.56 8.34 -0.61
N VAL A 73 10.13 8.22 -1.86
CA VAL A 73 10.91 8.65 -3.02
C VAL A 73 11.20 10.15 -2.93
N GLU A 74 10.17 10.97 -2.70
CA GLU A 74 10.32 12.42 -2.56
C GLU A 74 11.24 12.80 -1.38
N ILE A 75 11.16 12.07 -0.27
CA ILE A 75 11.97 12.30 0.92
C ILE A 75 13.43 12.00 0.61
N LEU A 76 13.74 10.84 0.02
CA LEU A 76 15.12 10.48 -0.29
C LEU A 76 15.74 11.47 -1.30
N ASP A 77 14.99 11.91 -2.31
CA ASP A 77 15.43 12.95 -3.25
C ASP A 77 15.69 14.30 -2.56
N SER A 78 14.81 14.68 -1.65
CA SER A 78 14.95 15.91 -0.86
C SER A 78 16.22 15.84 0.00
N LYS A 79 16.45 14.72 0.69
CA LYS A 79 17.66 14.50 1.50
C LYS A 79 18.93 14.55 0.64
N LEU A 80 18.93 13.91 -0.53
CA LEU A 80 20.05 13.93 -1.47
C LEU A 80 20.37 15.35 -1.96
N THR A 81 19.33 16.17 -2.17
CA THR A 81 19.46 17.56 -2.63
C THR A 81 19.94 18.49 -1.51
N GLU A 82 19.29 18.45 -0.36
CA GLU A 82 19.57 19.31 0.79
C GLU A 82 20.95 19.00 1.40
N HIS A 83 21.33 17.72 1.46
CA HIS A 83 22.59 17.23 2.00
C HIS A 83 23.57 16.77 0.91
N HIS A 84 23.64 17.49 -0.22
CA HIS A 84 24.55 17.19 -1.34
C HIS A 84 26.04 17.08 -0.95
N HIS A 85 26.46 17.68 0.16
CA HIS A 85 27.82 17.64 0.69
C HIS A 85 28.10 16.42 1.60
N CYS A 86 27.06 15.69 2.00
CA CYS A 86 27.16 14.49 2.83
C CYS A 86 26.78 13.24 2.02
N GLN A 87 27.16 12.09 2.56
CA GLN A 87 26.59 10.80 2.19
C GLN A 87 25.31 10.57 3.01
N ILE A 88 24.28 10.01 2.41
CA ILE A 88 23.00 9.74 3.06
C ILE A 88 23.00 8.34 3.66
N VAL A 89 22.52 8.22 4.89
CA VAL A 89 22.38 6.95 5.59
C VAL A 89 20.92 6.78 5.99
N TYR A 90 20.26 5.81 5.39
CA TYR A 90 18.93 5.38 5.80
C TYR A 90 19.07 4.36 6.95
N CYS A 91 18.61 4.77 8.13
CA CYS A 91 18.69 3.99 9.37
C CYS A 91 17.49 3.06 9.51
N VAL A 92 17.76 1.78 9.79
CA VAL A 92 16.73 0.76 9.98
C VAL A 92 16.95 -0.02 11.28
N ASP A 93 15.87 -0.40 11.95
CA ASP A 93 15.95 -1.29 13.10
C ASP A 93 16.08 -2.73 12.60
N SER A 94 17.32 -3.24 12.49
CA SER A 94 17.55 -4.60 11.98
C SER A 94 17.13 -5.70 12.96
N SER A 95 16.78 -5.33 14.20
CA SER A 95 16.30 -6.28 15.21
C SER A 95 14.84 -6.69 15.01
N ASP A 96 14.06 -5.92 14.25
CA ASP A 96 12.70 -6.26 13.82
C ASP A 96 12.69 -6.61 12.32
N PRO A 97 12.61 -7.92 11.97
CA PRO A 97 12.52 -8.39 10.58
C PRO A 97 11.44 -7.69 9.75
N ARG A 98 10.34 -7.28 10.37
CA ARG A 98 9.21 -6.63 9.68
C ARG A 98 9.56 -5.22 9.23
N LYS A 99 10.22 -4.47 10.11
CA LYS A 99 10.71 -3.13 9.80
C LYS A 99 11.81 -3.18 8.74
N LEU A 100 12.72 -4.13 8.87
CA LEU A 100 13.76 -4.37 7.86
C LEU A 100 13.12 -4.68 6.48
N THR A 101 12.15 -5.60 6.41
CA THR A 101 11.44 -5.92 5.16
C THR A 101 10.81 -4.65 4.56
N ASN A 102 10.05 -3.87 5.32
CA ASN A 102 9.42 -2.65 4.77
C ASN A 102 10.44 -1.57 4.36
N SER A 103 11.53 -1.44 5.09
CA SER A 103 12.58 -0.46 4.76
C SER A 103 13.29 -0.83 3.46
N LEU A 104 13.56 -2.13 3.26
CA LEU A 104 14.08 -2.62 1.99
C LEU A 104 13.06 -2.46 0.87
N LEU A 105 11.77 -2.72 1.11
CA LEU A 105 10.71 -2.46 0.14
C LEU A 105 10.76 -1.02 -0.37
N LEU A 106 10.87 -0.04 0.54
CA LEU A 106 10.95 1.39 0.21
C LEU A 106 12.22 1.72 -0.61
N LEU A 107 13.39 1.27 -0.17
CA LEU A 107 14.65 1.47 -0.92
C LEU A 107 14.61 0.82 -2.31
N GLY A 108 14.17 -0.43 -2.41
CA GLY A 108 14.06 -1.11 -3.69
C GLY A 108 13.03 -0.47 -4.61
N SER A 109 11.94 0.08 -4.06
CA SER A 109 10.96 0.85 -4.82
C SER A 109 11.55 2.15 -5.36
N TYR A 110 12.41 2.83 -4.60
CA TYR A 110 13.16 3.99 -5.09
C TYR A 110 14.04 3.62 -6.28
N LEU A 111 14.81 2.53 -6.19
CA LEU A 111 15.66 2.07 -7.30
C LEU A 111 14.83 1.77 -8.56
N ILE A 112 13.62 1.23 -8.43
CA ILE A 112 12.74 0.91 -9.57
C ILE A 112 12.12 2.18 -10.16
N LEU A 113 11.52 3.02 -9.32
CA LEU A 113 10.74 4.18 -9.77
C LEU A 113 11.62 5.35 -10.22
N HIS A 114 12.74 5.58 -9.53
CA HIS A 114 13.60 6.74 -9.75
C HIS A 114 14.85 6.37 -10.58
N GLU A 115 15.56 5.30 -10.19
CA GLU A 115 16.79 4.87 -10.89
C GLU A 115 16.54 3.97 -12.11
N ASN A 116 15.28 3.58 -12.35
CA ASN A 116 14.86 2.69 -13.46
C ASN A 116 15.52 1.30 -13.43
N GLU A 117 15.85 0.80 -12.24
CA GLU A 117 16.43 -0.54 -12.06
C GLU A 117 15.37 -1.64 -12.26
N ALA A 118 15.79 -2.78 -12.80
CA ALA A 118 14.89 -3.92 -12.94
C ALA A 118 14.68 -4.62 -11.59
N PRO A 119 13.45 -5.09 -11.26
CA PRO A 119 13.17 -5.75 -9.97
C PRO A 119 14.10 -6.92 -9.62
N VAL A 120 14.55 -7.68 -10.62
CA VAL A 120 15.47 -8.81 -10.44
C VAL A 120 16.85 -8.33 -10.01
N ASP A 121 17.33 -7.21 -10.55
CA ASP A 121 18.62 -6.63 -10.20
C ASP A 121 18.57 -6.02 -8.79
N VAL A 122 17.47 -5.35 -8.45
CA VAL A 122 17.19 -4.88 -7.09
C VAL A 122 17.14 -6.06 -6.09
N TRP A 123 16.53 -7.18 -6.44
CA TRP A 123 16.58 -8.38 -5.60
C TRP A 123 17.97 -8.94 -5.44
N ASN A 124 18.75 -9.07 -6.52
CA ASN A 124 20.14 -9.54 -6.43
C ASN A 124 20.99 -8.63 -5.53
N TYR A 125 20.66 -7.35 -5.47
CA TYR A 125 21.32 -6.39 -4.58
C TYR A 125 21.01 -6.68 -3.11
N PHE A 126 19.75 -6.96 -2.77
CA PHE A 126 19.30 -7.14 -1.38
C PHE A 126 19.17 -8.60 -0.92
N CYS A 127 19.44 -9.59 -1.77
CA CYS A 127 19.20 -10.99 -1.44
C CYS A 127 20.03 -11.50 -0.25
N CYS A 128 21.12 -10.82 0.11
CA CYS A 128 21.89 -11.13 1.32
C CYS A 128 21.08 -10.92 2.62
N PHE A 129 20.04 -10.08 2.59
CA PHE A 129 19.15 -9.85 3.74
C PHE A 129 18.07 -10.92 3.88
N GLU A 130 17.80 -11.74 2.86
CA GLU A 130 16.71 -12.73 2.82
C GLU A 130 16.56 -13.58 4.11
N PRO A 131 17.63 -14.09 4.75
CA PRO A 131 17.51 -14.87 5.99
C PRO A 131 16.96 -14.09 7.20
N HIS A 132 16.90 -12.77 7.10
CA HIS A 132 16.49 -11.84 8.16
C HIS A 132 15.15 -11.15 7.87
N LEU A 133 14.48 -11.50 6.77
CA LEU A 133 13.22 -10.89 6.36
C LEU A 133 12.02 -11.70 6.85
N GLU A 134 10.98 -11.00 7.31
CA GLU A 134 9.64 -11.59 7.44
C GLU A 134 8.89 -11.42 6.11
N LEU A 135 8.18 -12.46 5.66
CA LEU A 135 7.34 -12.40 4.46
C LEU A 135 5.98 -11.81 4.76
N TYR A 136 5.37 -11.14 3.78
CA TYR A 136 4.03 -10.58 3.91
C TYR A 136 2.97 -11.69 3.89
N ARG A 137 2.07 -11.65 4.87
CA ARG A 137 0.95 -12.60 5.02
C ARG A 137 -0.37 -11.86 5.03
N SER A 138 -1.42 -12.52 4.54
CA SER A 138 -2.79 -12.01 4.69
C SER A 138 -3.15 -11.92 6.17
N SER A 139 -3.91 -10.89 6.55
CA SER A 139 -4.47 -10.72 7.89
C SER A 139 -5.41 -11.88 8.26
N HIS A 140 -6.01 -12.54 7.27
CA HIS A 140 -6.88 -13.72 7.44
C HIS A 140 -6.10 -15.03 7.62
N ALA A 141 -4.91 -15.13 7.03
CA ALA A 141 -4.08 -16.35 7.03
C ALA A 141 -3.68 -16.82 8.44
N LEU A 142 -3.55 -15.87 9.37
CA LEU A 142 -3.14 -16.12 10.74
C LEU A 142 -4.21 -16.83 11.58
N SER A 143 -5.48 -16.77 11.16
CA SER A 143 -6.58 -17.50 11.77
C SER A 143 -6.98 -18.76 11.01
N SER A 144 -6.75 -18.81 9.69
CA SER A 144 -7.19 -19.91 8.81
C SER A 144 -6.16 -21.03 8.63
N GLY A 145 -4.89 -20.80 8.95
CA GLY A 145 -3.81 -21.77 8.71
C GLY A 145 -3.35 -21.81 7.25
N GLU A 146 -3.62 -20.75 6.48
CA GLU A 146 -3.13 -20.58 5.12
C GLU A 146 -1.66 -20.14 5.10
N ASP A 147 -0.86 -20.76 4.23
CA ASP A 147 0.59 -20.55 4.13
C ASP A 147 1.01 -19.64 2.95
N PHE A 148 0.06 -18.98 2.27
CA PHE A 148 0.42 -18.08 1.18
C PHE A 148 1.14 -16.82 1.70
N CYS A 149 2.33 -16.59 1.17
CA CYS A 149 3.18 -15.47 1.56
C CYS A 149 3.72 -14.77 0.30
N LEU A 150 3.93 -13.45 0.40
CA LEU A 150 4.59 -12.65 -0.62
C LEU A 150 5.94 -12.14 -0.10
N GLY A 151 6.95 -12.13 -0.97
CA GLY A 151 8.26 -11.54 -0.70
C GLY A 151 8.43 -10.16 -1.35
N LEU A 152 9.58 -9.52 -1.08
CA LEU A 152 9.92 -8.21 -1.67
C LEU A 152 9.91 -8.23 -3.20
N ILE A 153 10.43 -9.30 -3.81
CA ILE A 153 10.47 -9.44 -5.27
C ILE A 153 9.07 -9.43 -5.88
N ASP A 154 8.06 -10.02 -5.23
CA ASP A 154 6.68 -10.02 -5.72
C ASP A 154 6.11 -8.60 -5.75
N CYS A 155 6.35 -7.83 -4.68
CA CYS A 155 5.94 -6.43 -4.58
C CYS A 155 6.65 -5.56 -5.63
N TRP A 156 7.95 -5.73 -5.83
CA TRP A 156 8.72 -4.97 -6.82
C TRP A 156 8.34 -5.32 -8.26
N LEU A 157 8.05 -6.60 -8.56
CA LEU A 157 7.52 -7.01 -9.86
C LEU A 157 6.15 -6.39 -10.13
N ALA A 158 5.28 -6.34 -9.11
CA ALA A 158 3.99 -5.67 -9.23
C ALA A 158 4.17 -4.16 -9.50
N LEU A 159 5.04 -3.48 -8.73
CA LEU A 159 5.35 -2.06 -8.88
C LEU A 159 5.92 -1.71 -10.27
N ALA A 160 6.89 -2.48 -10.75
CA ALA A 160 7.44 -2.27 -12.08
C ALA A 160 6.42 -2.53 -13.18
N ARG A 161 5.50 -3.48 -12.98
CA ARG A 161 4.42 -3.72 -13.94
C ARG A 161 3.41 -2.57 -13.96
N SER A 162 3.01 -2.04 -12.81
CA SER A 162 2.11 -0.89 -12.75
C SER A 162 2.76 0.37 -13.33
N LEU A 163 4.06 0.59 -13.10
CA LEU A 163 4.82 1.66 -13.76
C LEU A 163 4.78 1.52 -15.29
N ASN A 164 5.07 0.32 -15.82
CA ASN A 164 5.04 0.07 -17.27
C ASN A 164 3.65 0.23 -17.90
N LEU A 165 2.58 0.10 -17.10
CA LEU A 165 1.20 0.33 -17.54
C LEU A 165 0.77 1.80 -17.38
N GLY A 166 1.64 2.67 -16.86
CA GLY A 166 1.37 4.09 -16.61
C GLY A 166 0.48 4.34 -15.39
N TRP A 167 0.30 3.36 -14.51
CA TRP A 167 -0.65 3.46 -13.39
C TRP A 167 -0.13 4.34 -12.26
N ILE A 168 1.18 4.41 -12.09
CA ILE A 168 1.81 5.16 -10.99
C ILE A 168 1.71 6.66 -11.26
N GLU A 169 1.86 7.07 -12.51
CA GLU A 169 1.82 8.48 -12.93
C GLU A 169 0.41 9.07 -12.89
N MET A 170 -0.64 8.24 -12.91
CA MET A 170 -2.04 8.65 -12.79
C MET A 170 -2.50 8.79 -11.33
N TYR A 171 -1.62 8.50 -10.37
CA TYR A 171 -1.98 8.41 -8.96
C TYR A 171 -1.83 9.76 -8.25
N ASP A 172 -2.90 10.23 -7.60
CA ASP A 172 -2.89 11.44 -6.77
C ASP A 172 -2.72 11.06 -5.29
N VAL A 173 -1.59 11.43 -4.70
CA VAL A 173 -1.26 11.15 -3.30
C VAL A 173 -2.23 11.85 -2.34
N ALA A 174 -2.68 13.06 -2.65
CA ALA A 174 -3.60 13.80 -1.80
C ALA A 174 -5.00 13.19 -1.81
N GLU A 175 -5.49 12.79 -2.99
CA GLU A 175 -6.74 12.03 -3.13
C GLU A 175 -6.67 10.71 -2.36
N TYR A 176 -5.58 9.95 -2.57
CA TYR A 176 -5.40 8.69 -1.87
C TYR A 176 -5.42 8.86 -0.35
N MET A 177 -4.66 9.82 0.18
CA MET A 177 -4.60 10.05 1.64
C MET A 177 -5.91 10.58 2.21
N HIS A 178 -6.69 11.31 1.41
CA HIS A 178 -8.03 11.73 1.80
C HIS A 178 -8.92 10.49 2.00
N TYR A 179 -8.97 9.57 1.04
CA TYR A 179 -9.83 8.39 1.13
C TYR A 179 -9.27 7.21 1.95
N ASP A 180 -7.96 7.19 2.22
CA ASP A 180 -7.31 6.25 3.18
C ASP A 180 -7.80 6.49 4.61
N ASN A 181 -8.32 7.70 4.89
CA ASN A 181 -9.03 7.96 6.13
C ASN A 181 -10.39 7.25 6.11
N PRO A 182 -10.64 6.28 7.03
CA PRO A 182 -11.93 5.57 7.07
C PRO A 182 -13.12 6.48 7.40
N LEU A 183 -12.86 7.72 7.81
CA LEU A 183 -13.88 8.75 8.05
C LEU A 183 -14.28 9.55 6.79
N GLU A 184 -13.63 9.31 5.65
CA GLU A 184 -13.82 10.06 4.40
C GLU A 184 -14.26 9.19 3.21
N GLY A 185 -14.59 7.91 3.43
CA GLY A 185 -15.22 7.07 2.41
C GLY A 185 -14.57 5.70 2.21
N ASP A 186 -13.32 5.52 2.64
CA ASP A 186 -12.60 4.23 2.58
C ASP A 186 -12.65 3.61 1.17
N MET A 187 -12.02 4.31 0.22
CA MET A 187 -12.03 3.92 -1.19
C MET A 187 -10.72 4.24 -1.92
N HIS A 188 -10.32 3.34 -2.82
CA HIS A 188 -9.06 3.45 -3.53
C HIS A 188 -9.16 2.93 -4.96
N TRP A 189 -8.48 3.61 -5.88
CA TRP A 189 -8.20 3.09 -7.20
C TRP A 189 -7.30 1.85 -7.11
N ILE A 190 -7.77 0.74 -7.67
CA ILE A 190 -6.97 -0.47 -7.92
C ILE A 190 -6.35 -0.39 -9.31
N ILE A 191 -7.15 0.06 -10.28
CA ILE A 191 -6.72 0.41 -11.63
C ILE A 191 -7.21 1.84 -11.89
N PRO A 192 -6.31 2.81 -12.08
CA PRO A 192 -6.71 4.21 -12.29
C PRO A 192 -7.73 4.34 -13.44
N ASP A 193 -8.75 5.18 -13.21
CA ASP A 193 -9.87 5.46 -14.14
C ASP A 193 -10.67 4.22 -14.60
N LYS A 194 -10.49 3.05 -13.95
CA LYS A 194 -11.13 1.81 -14.38
C LYS A 194 -11.78 1.00 -13.27
N LEU A 195 -11.05 0.74 -12.20
CA LEU A 195 -11.50 -0.08 -11.09
C LEU A 195 -11.17 0.61 -9.77
N LEU A 196 -12.20 1.01 -9.05
CA LEU A 196 -12.13 1.51 -7.69
C LEU A 196 -12.66 0.41 -6.75
N ALA A 197 -12.04 0.25 -5.59
CA ALA A 197 -12.58 -0.56 -4.51
C ALA A 197 -13.01 0.38 -3.38
N PHE A 198 -14.15 0.08 -2.75
CA PHE A 198 -14.68 0.90 -1.66
C PHE A 198 -15.41 0.06 -0.63
N ARG A 199 -15.54 0.60 0.57
CA ARG A 199 -16.29 -0.05 1.65
C ARG A 199 -17.78 -0.11 1.34
N CYS A 200 -18.41 -1.26 1.63
CA CYS A 200 -19.84 -1.44 1.42
C CYS A 200 -20.66 -0.37 2.18
N PRO A 201 -21.52 0.41 1.47
CA PRO A 201 -22.45 1.33 2.10
C PRO A 201 -23.46 0.62 3.00
N ARG A 202 -24.05 1.37 3.94
CA ARG A 202 -25.16 0.91 4.78
C ARG A 202 -26.39 1.78 4.64
N ASN A 203 -27.55 1.21 4.90
CA ASN A 203 -28.78 2.00 5.04
C ASN A 203 -28.73 2.88 6.30
N VAL A 204 -28.41 4.16 6.12
CA VAL A 204 -28.40 5.17 7.19
C VAL A 204 -29.73 5.97 7.19
N PRO A 205 -30.32 6.27 8.35
CA PRO A 205 -31.54 7.09 8.41
C PRO A 205 -31.34 8.48 7.80
N ALA A 206 -32.14 8.81 6.79
CA ALA A 206 -32.20 10.15 6.22
C ALA A 206 -32.54 11.21 7.31
N PRO A 207 -31.97 12.43 7.26
CA PRO A 207 -31.13 12.98 6.19
C PRO A 207 -29.61 12.74 6.39
N LYS A 208 -29.20 11.82 7.27
CA LYS A 208 -27.77 11.58 7.52
C LYS A 208 -27.14 10.79 6.37
N THR A 209 -25.90 11.11 6.07
CA THR A 209 -25.07 10.40 5.08
C THR A 209 -24.08 9.42 5.73
N TYR A 210 -23.96 9.44 7.06
CA TYR A 210 -23.13 8.51 7.81
C TYR A 210 -23.67 8.24 9.22
N VAL A 211 -23.21 7.15 9.83
CA VAL A 211 -23.43 6.81 11.23
C VAL A 211 -22.16 6.19 11.82
N ASP A 212 -21.89 6.49 13.09
CA ASP A 212 -20.76 5.90 13.83
C ASP A 212 -21.32 4.80 14.76
N ILE A 213 -20.86 3.56 14.59
CA ILE A 213 -21.28 2.37 15.36
C ILE A 213 -20.03 1.62 15.80
N ASP A 214 -19.91 1.33 17.09
CA ASP A 214 -18.78 0.60 17.69
C ASP A 214 -17.38 1.14 17.32
N GLY A 215 -17.29 2.47 17.15
CA GLY A 215 -16.04 3.14 16.78
C GLY A 215 -15.74 3.18 15.28
N PHE A 216 -16.62 2.62 14.44
CA PHE A 216 -16.50 2.64 12.99
C PHE A 216 -17.53 3.57 12.35
N ARG A 217 -17.09 4.33 11.34
CA ARG A 217 -17.99 5.10 10.48
C ARG A 217 -18.52 4.22 9.34
N TYR A 218 -19.81 4.32 9.08
CA TYR A 218 -20.51 3.71 7.95
C TYR A 218 -21.22 4.80 7.15
N PHE A 219 -21.17 4.70 5.83
CA PHE A 219 -21.72 5.70 4.93
C PHE A 219 -22.96 5.18 4.21
N SER A 220 -23.88 6.08 3.88
CA SER A 220 -25.00 5.75 3.00
C SER A 220 -24.60 5.81 1.53
N PRO A 221 -25.36 5.17 0.62
CA PRO A 221 -25.12 5.33 -0.82
C PRO A 221 -25.03 6.79 -1.27
N GLN A 222 -25.85 7.65 -0.67
CA GLN A 222 -25.91 9.08 -1.01
C GLN A 222 -24.58 9.79 -0.76
N PHE A 223 -23.78 9.34 0.22
CA PHE A 223 -22.44 9.87 0.46
C PHE A 223 -21.52 9.70 -0.77
N TYR A 224 -21.62 8.56 -1.45
CA TYR A 224 -20.75 8.20 -2.56
C TYR A 224 -21.21 8.75 -3.91
N VAL A 225 -22.49 9.15 -4.06
CA VAL A 225 -23.05 9.58 -5.35
C VAL A 225 -22.25 10.72 -5.99
N GLU A 226 -22.02 11.83 -5.28
CA GLU A 226 -21.27 12.97 -5.84
C GLU A 226 -19.82 12.58 -6.15
N PRO A 227 -19.04 11.99 -5.21
CA PRO A 227 -17.69 11.51 -5.52
C PRO A 227 -17.62 10.56 -6.72
N PHE A 228 -18.58 9.65 -6.85
CA PHE A 228 -18.59 8.68 -7.95
C PHE A 228 -18.84 9.36 -9.30
N LEU A 229 -19.74 10.34 -9.36
CA LEU A 229 -19.97 11.09 -10.58
C LEU A 229 -18.74 11.92 -10.98
N ASP A 230 -18.07 12.54 -10.01
CA ASP A 230 -16.84 13.32 -10.24
C ASP A 230 -15.69 12.42 -10.73
N LEU A 231 -15.57 11.20 -10.18
CA LEU A 231 -14.60 10.17 -10.56
C LEU A 231 -15.00 9.36 -11.82
N ASN A 232 -16.08 9.75 -12.50
CA ASN A 232 -16.60 9.07 -13.69
C ASN A 232 -16.89 7.57 -13.46
N ILE A 233 -17.35 7.23 -12.25
CA ILE A 233 -17.89 5.91 -11.91
C ILE A 233 -19.36 5.88 -12.34
N GLY A 234 -19.69 4.90 -13.17
CA GLY A 234 -21.06 4.74 -13.70
C GLY A 234 -21.59 3.34 -13.58
N THR A 235 -20.85 2.44 -12.94
CA THR A 235 -21.29 1.09 -12.62
C THR A 235 -20.70 0.69 -11.27
N ILE A 236 -21.53 0.12 -10.42
CA ILE A 236 -21.15 -0.48 -9.14
C ILE A 236 -21.36 -1.98 -9.26
N VAL A 237 -20.42 -2.76 -8.75
CA VAL A 237 -20.56 -4.20 -8.58
C VAL A 237 -20.61 -4.55 -7.10
N ARG A 238 -21.79 -4.90 -6.59
CA ARG A 238 -21.97 -5.38 -5.22
C ARG A 238 -21.66 -6.87 -5.16
N LEU A 239 -20.64 -7.24 -4.38
CA LEU A 239 -20.25 -8.63 -4.15
C LEU A 239 -20.91 -9.23 -2.89
N ASN A 240 -21.35 -8.38 -1.97
CA ASN A 240 -22.01 -8.80 -0.74
C ASN A 240 -23.48 -9.16 -0.99
N GLY A 241 -23.94 -10.21 -0.30
CA GLY A 241 -25.33 -10.64 -0.34
C GLY A 241 -26.28 -9.63 0.31
N GLU A 242 -27.47 -9.46 -0.26
CA GLU A 242 -28.51 -8.56 0.26
C GLU A 242 -29.05 -8.93 1.67
N GLN A 243 -28.58 -10.02 2.26
CA GLN A 243 -29.16 -10.67 3.45
C GLN A 243 -28.25 -10.76 4.67
N GLU A 244 -27.33 -9.84 4.93
CA GLU A 244 -26.70 -9.76 6.25
C GLU A 244 -26.69 -8.34 6.82
N ASN A 245 -27.83 -7.96 7.42
CA ASN A 245 -28.00 -6.86 8.38
C ASN A 245 -27.29 -5.52 8.06
N ASP A 246 -27.85 -4.75 7.11
CA ASP A 246 -27.67 -3.29 6.91
C ASP A 246 -27.32 -2.86 5.46
N ASP A 247 -27.42 -3.75 4.47
CA ASP A 247 -27.10 -3.42 3.08
C ASP A 247 -28.08 -2.44 2.43
N TYR A 248 -27.55 -1.68 1.47
CA TYR A 248 -28.26 -0.64 0.72
C TYR A 248 -28.99 -1.18 -0.52
N SER A 249 -30.06 -0.50 -0.95
CA SER A 249 -30.70 -0.80 -2.24
C SER A 249 -29.92 -0.20 -3.40
N CYS A 250 -29.65 -1.00 -4.44
CA CYS A 250 -29.12 -0.56 -5.73
C CYS A 250 -29.90 0.63 -6.32
N ASP A 251 -31.22 0.73 -6.05
CA ASP A 251 -32.07 1.83 -6.49
C ASP A 251 -31.50 3.21 -6.11
N SER A 252 -30.74 3.27 -5.01
CA SER A 252 -30.15 4.51 -4.48
C SER A 252 -29.11 5.10 -5.44
N PHE A 253 -28.35 4.24 -6.11
CA PHE A 253 -27.37 4.62 -7.12
C PHE A 253 -28.01 4.75 -8.50
N GLU A 254 -28.94 3.85 -8.85
CA GLU A 254 -29.62 3.87 -10.14
C GLU A 254 -30.47 5.14 -10.33
N ALA A 255 -31.06 5.67 -9.25
CA ALA A 255 -31.78 6.94 -9.26
C ALA A 255 -30.88 8.14 -9.67
N HIS A 256 -29.56 7.99 -9.57
CA HIS A 256 -28.55 8.98 -9.94
C HIS A 256 -27.80 8.60 -11.23
N GLY A 257 -28.27 7.60 -11.97
CA GLY A 257 -27.68 7.17 -13.24
C GLY A 257 -26.45 6.26 -13.10
N ILE A 258 -26.14 5.78 -11.90
CA ILE A 258 -25.06 4.83 -11.65
C ILE A 258 -25.67 3.43 -11.66
N ARG A 259 -25.27 2.58 -12.63
CA ARG A 259 -25.79 1.21 -12.72
C ARG A 259 -25.30 0.36 -11.55
N CYS A 260 -26.11 -0.55 -11.05
CA CYS A 260 -25.73 -1.43 -9.96
C CYS A 260 -25.92 -2.89 -10.38
N ALA A 261 -24.86 -3.68 -10.32
CA ALA A 261 -24.88 -5.11 -10.60
C ALA A 261 -24.56 -5.89 -9.32
N SER A 262 -25.36 -6.88 -8.98
CA SER A 262 -25.14 -7.73 -7.81
C SER A 262 -24.57 -9.08 -8.25
N LEU A 263 -23.33 -9.35 -7.86
CA LEU A 263 -22.59 -10.59 -8.15
C LEU A 263 -22.23 -11.30 -6.84
N GLU A 264 -23.26 -11.77 -6.15
CA GLU A 264 -23.18 -12.27 -4.77
C GLU A 264 -22.51 -13.65 -4.70
N PHE A 265 -21.66 -13.84 -3.70
CA PHE A 265 -21.10 -15.13 -3.29
C PHE A 265 -20.87 -15.15 -1.77
N GLU A 266 -20.68 -16.33 -1.19
CA GLU A 266 -20.52 -16.50 0.26
C GLU A 266 -19.25 -15.79 0.78
N GLU A 267 -19.35 -15.12 1.93
CA GLU A 267 -18.21 -14.48 2.60
C GLU A 267 -17.15 -15.53 2.96
N ASP A 268 -15.87 -15.14 2.89
CA ASP A 268 -14.71 -16.01 3.13
C ASP A 268 -14.58 -17.22 2.17
N GLU A 269 -15.38 -17.31 1.11
CA GLU A 269 -15.23 -18.31 0.04
C GLU A 269 -14.63 -17.73 -1.25
N HIS A 270 -14.12 -18.61 -2.11
CA HIS A 270 -13.67 -18.22 -3.45
C HIS A 270 -14.89 -18.01 -4.38
N PRO A 271 -14.90 -16.94 -5.20
CA PRO A 271 -16.02 -16.69 -6.09
C PRO A 271 -16.17 -17.83 -7.12
N PRO A 272 -17.39 -18.35 -7.33
CA PRO A 272 -17.65 -19.31 -8.39
C PRO A 272 -17.23 -18.77 -9.76
N ILE A 273 -16.81 -19.65 -10.68
CA ILE A 273 -16.30 -19.23 -11.98
C ILE A 273 -17.28 -18.35 -12.78
N HIS A 274 -18.60 -18.56 -12.62
CA HIS A 274 -19.61 -17.75 -13.31
C HIS A 274 -19.65 -16.31 -12.79
N VAL A 275 -19.42 -16.09 -11.49
CA VAL A 275 -19.29 -14.75 -10.88
C VAL A 275 -18.06 -14.03 -11.45
N VAL A 276 -16.92 -14.73 -11.54
CA VAL A 276 -15.69 -14.18 -12.11
C VAL A 276 -15.89 -13.78 -13.57
N VAL A 277 -16.53 -14.64 -14.37
CA VAL A 277 -16.80 -14.35 -15.79
C VAL A 277 -17.73 -13.15 -15.95
N GLU A 278 -18.78 -13.03 -15.13
CA GLU A 278 -19.71 -11.91 -15.18
C GLU A 278 -19.06 -10.60 -14.73
N PHE A 279 -18.20 -10.64 -13.71
CA PHE A 279 -17.41 -9.49 -13.28
C PHE A 279 -16.51 -8.99 -14.41
N LEU A 280 -15.75 -9.89 -15.05
CA LEU A 280 -14.90 -9.53 -16.19
C LEU A 280 -15.71 -8.97 -17.35
N HIS A 281 -16.86 -9.58 -17.67
CA HIS A 281 -17.77 -9.08 -18.70
C HIS A 281 -18.23 -7.64 -18.40
N THR A 282 -18.63 -7.38 -17.15
CA THR A 282 -19.03 -6.05 -16.67
C THR A 282 -17.88 -5.04 -16.81
N MET A 283 -16.68 -5.41 -16.35
CA MET A 283 -15.48 -4.56 -16.47
C MET A 283 -15.16 -4.22 -17.93
N GLU A 284 -15.25 -5.18 -18.85
CA GLU A 284 -14.93 -4.97 -20.27
C GLU A 284 -15.96 -4.08 -21.00
N HIS A 285 -17.24 -4.15 -20.62
CA HIS A 285 -18.34 -3.50 -21.33
C HIS A 285 -18.91 -2.25 -20.62
N ALA A 286 -18.42 -1.93 -19.43
CA ALA A 286 -18.78 -0.69 -18.75
C ALA A 286 -18.29 0.54 -19.56
N PRO A 287 -19.16 1.53 -19.82
CA PRO A 287 -18.82 2.72 -20.58
C PRO A 287 -17.94 3.72 -19.80
N SER A 288 -17.77 3.48 -18.49
CA SER A 288 -17.12 4.35 -17.51
C SER A 288 -16.40 3.49 -16.47
N ALA A 289 -15.81 4.11 -15.44
CA ALA A 289 -15.17 3.38 -14.36
C ALA A 289 -16.20 2.56 -13.56
N VAL A 290 -15.69 1.49 -12.93
CA VAL A 290 -16.45 0.54 -12.11
C VAL A 290 -15.95 0.62 -10.67
N ALA A 291 -16.88 0.60 -9.70
CA ALA A 291 -16.62 0.54 -8.27
C ALA A 291 -17.14 -0.76 -7.64
#